data_AF-A0A9E8LQD5-F1
#
_entry.id   AF-A0A9E8LQD5-F1
#
_cell.length_a   1.000
_cell.length_b   1.000
_cell.length_c   1.000
_cell.angle_alpha   90.00
_cell.angle_beta   90.00
_cell.angle_gamma   90.00
#
_symmetry.space_group_name_H-M   'P 1'
#
loop_
_entity.id
_entity.type
_entity.pdbx_description
1 polymer ?
#
loop_
_entity_poly.entity_id
_entity_poly.type
_entity_poly.pdbx_seq_one_letter_code
_entity_poly.pdbx_strand_id
1 'polypeptide(L)'
;MFNIKIMMIMNMLISNSILFMMVSNPINMSLIIIIQTINSCMMMNNLMNYPWFPYITFIVIIGGLMIMFMYMCMLSWNSKMKIKLSIIIMMMSIFIMNNYMMMMNKFMNYNYISMFKFNNNIILNKFKLNMIKFYIKNSTMIILIMINLLLLTLIIINKMNKKSNKPLRMFLN
;
A
#
# COMPACT_ATOMS: atom_id res chain seq x y z
N MET A 1 -18.28 -14.02 7.26
CA MET A 1 -18.11 -12.90 6.28
C MET A 1 -16.76 -12.16 6.40
N PHE A 2 -16.33 -11.70 7.58
CA PHE A 2 -15.10 -10.92 7.77
C PHE A 2 -13.82 -11.66 7.35
N ASN A 3 -13.63 -12.91 7.79
CA ASN A 3 -12.43 -13.70 7.46
C ASN A 3 -12.29 -14.01 5.96
N ILE A 4 -13.40 -14.21 5.24
CA ILE A 4 -13.37 -14.51 3.79
C ILE A 4 -13.10 -13.23 2.99
N LYS A 5 -13.65 -12.08 3.39
CA LYS A 5 -13.27 -10.78 2.83
C LYS A 5 -11.77 -10.54 2.99
N ILE A 6 -11.21 -10.87 4.17
CA ILE A 6 -9.77 -10.83 4.41
C ILE A 6 -9.01 -11.76 3.47
N MET A 7 -9.40 -13.03 3.33
CA MET A 7 -8.73 -13.96 2.41
C MET A 7 -8.78 -13.48 0.95
N MET A 8 -9.90 -12.90 0.50
CA MET A 8 -10.01 -12.31 -0.84
C MET A 8 -9.05 -11.14 -1.04
N ILE A 9 -8.95 -10.23 -0.06
CA ILE A 9 -8.02 -9.10 -0.13
C ILE A 9 -6.57 -9.61 -0.14
N MET A 10 -6.24 -10.65 0.65
CA MET A 10 -4.90 -11.26 0.64
C MET A 10 -4.55 -11.87 -0.72
N ASN A 11 -5.48 -12.58 -1.36
CA ASN A 11 -5.27 -13.08 -2.73
C ASN A 11 -5.03 -11.95 -3.73
N MET A 12 -5.77 -10.83 -3.61
CA MET A 12 -5.58 -9.65 -4.45
C MET A 12 -4.24 -8.94 -4.20
N LEU A 13 -3.73 -8.95 -2.96
CA LEU A 13 -2.42 -8.39 -2.63
C LEU A 13 -1.28 -9.22 -3.24
N ILE A 14 -1.41 -10.54 -3.18
CA ILE A 14 -0.41 -11.47 -3.74
C ILE A 14 -0.39 -11.34 -5.26
N SER A 15 -1.55 -11.33 -5.92
CA SER A 15 -1.60 -11.19 -7.38
C SER A 15 -0.99 -9.88 -7.88
N ASN A 16 -1.32 -8.76 -7.24
CA ASN A 16 -0.74 -7.46 -7.56
C ASN A 16 0.78 -7.44 -7.38
N SER A 17 1.29 -8.11 -6.35
CA SER A 17 2.75 -8.19 -6.13
C SER A 17 3.46 -8.97 -7.24
N ILE A 18 2.83 -10.03 -7.76
CA ILE A 18 3.36 -10.80 -8.88
C ILE A 18 3.30 -9.98 -10.17
N LEU A 19 2.22 -9.23 -10.39
CA LEU A 19 2.10 -8.31 -11.54
C LEU A 19 3.16 -7.22 -11.51
N PHE A 20 3.46 -6.68 -10.32
CA PHE A 20 4.50 -5.67 -10.15
C PHE A 20 5.85 -6.18 -10.65
N MET A 21 6.21 -7.42 -10.35
CA MET A 21 7.46 -8.03 -10.83
C MET A 21 7.51 -8.23 -12.35
N MET A 22 6.36 -8.38 -13.02
CA MET A 22 6.31 -8.68 -14.46
C MET A 22 6.33 -7.44 -15.37
N VAL A 23 5.99 -6.27 -14.84
CA VAL A 23 5.86 -5.04 -15.61
C VAL A 23 7.16 -4.25 -15.62
N SER A 24 7.64 -3.86 -16.81
CA SER A 24 8.89 -3.11 -16.97
C SER A 24 8.72 -1.59 -17.00
N ASN A 25 7.56 -1.11 -17.46
CA ASN A 25 7.36 0.32 -17.70
C ASN A 25 7.13 1.05 -16.36
N PRO A 26 7.89 2.11 -16.04
CA PRO A 26 7.84 2.79 -14.75
C PRO A 26 6.46 3.40 -14.46
N ILE A 27 5.77 3.88 -15.50
CA ILE A 27 4.39 4.38 -15.40
C ILE A 27 3.46 3.27 -14.90
N ASN A 28 3.52 2.08 -15.51
CA ASN A 28 2.66 0.96 -15.12
C ASN A 28 3.03 0.39 -13.74
N MET A 29 4.32 0.40 -13.40
CA MET A 29 4.78 0.07 -12.05
C MET A 29 4.13 1.00 -11.02
N SER A 30 4.10 2.31 -11.27
CA SER A 30 3.47 3.29 -10.35
C SER A 30 1.96 3.03 -10.18
N LEU A 31 1.26 2.69 -11.27
CA LEU A 31 -0.17 2.35 -11.23
C LEU A 31 -0.42 1.09 -10.39
N ILE A 32 0.40 0.06 -10.55
CA ILE A 32 0.29 -1.18 -9.77
C ILE A 32 0.53 -0.90 -8.27
N ILE A 33 1.49 -0.04 -7.93
CA ILE A 33 1.73 0.32 -6.52
C ILE A 33 0.52 1.07 -5.95
N ILE A 34 -0.10 2.00 -6.69
CA ILE A 34 -1.31 2.69 -6.22
C ILE A 34 -2.42 1.67 -5.89
N ILE A 35 -2.69 0.71 -6.77
CA ILE A 35 -3.69 -0.34 -6.53
C ILE A 35 -3.31 -1.20 -5.31
N GLN A 36 -2.03 -1.55 -5.18
CA GLN A 36 -1.55 -2.32 -4.04
C GLN A 36 -1.75 -1.58 -2.71
N THR A 37 -1.55 -0.26 -2.70
CA THR A 37 -1.70 0.57 -1.49
C THR A 37 -3.15 0.75 -1.08
N ILE A 38 -4.07 0.84 -2.04
CA ILE A 38 -5.51 0.83 -1.75
C ILE A 38 -5.88 -0.51 -1.09
N ASN A 39 -5.46 -1.63 -1.68
CA ASN A 39 -5.75 -2.96 -1.15
C ASN A 39 -5.16 -3.19 0.26
N SER A 40 -3.95 -2.70 0.52
CA SER A 40 -3.32 -2.82 1.84
C SER A 40 -4.03 -1.96 2.89
N CYS A 41 -4.43 -0.74 2.54
CA CYS A 41 -5.19 0.13 3.45
C CYS A 41 -6.57 -0.46 3.78
N MET A 42 -7.25 -1.07 2.80
CA MET A 42 -8.51 -1.79 3.04
C MET A 42 -8.32 -2.99 3.98
N MET A 43 -7.22 -3.73 3.83
CA MET A 43 -6.88 -4.84 4.73
C MET A 43 -6.63 -4.35 6.16
N MET A 44 -5.83 -3.30 6.31
CA MET A 44 -5.52 -2.69 7.60
C MET A 44 -6.76 -2.11 8.28
N ASN A 45 -7.67 -1.48 7.52
CA ASN A 45 -8.92 -0.95 8.06
C ASN A 45 -9.87 -2.04 8.55
N ASN A 46 -9.84 -3.23 7.93
CA ASN A 46 -10.61 -4.36 8.44
C ASN A 46 -10.00 -4.90 9.75
N LEU A 47 -8.68 -5.05 9.81
CA LEU A 47 -7.98 -5.63 10.97
C LEU A 47 -7.92 -4.69 12.18
N MET A 48 -7.75 -3.39 11.93
CA MET A 48 -7.59 -2.38 12.97
C MET A 48 -8.93 -1.72 13.28
N ASN A 49 -9.27 -1.61 14.56
CA ASN A 49 -10.48 -0.90 14.99
C ASN A 49 -10.36 0.63 14.89
N TYR A 50 -9.17 1.15 14.54
CA TYR A 50 -8.92 2.58 14.36
C TYR A 50 -8.62 2.90 12.89
N PRO A 51 -9.51 3.64 12.19
CA PRO A 51 -9.31 3.97 10.78
C PRO A 51 -8.19 5.01 10.55
N TRP A 52 -7.66 5.63 11.62
CA TRP A 52 -6.67 6.71 11.51
C TRP A 52 -5.33 6.21 10.98
N PHE A 53 -4.89 5.03 11.42
CA PHE A 53 -3.63 4.44 10.98
C PHE A 53 -3.63 4.09 9.47
N PRO A 54 -4.61 3.31 8.94
CA PRO A 54 -4.67 3.03 7.51
C PRO A 54 -4.86 4.31 6.65
N TYR A 55 -5.53 5.33 7.18
CA TYR A 55 -5.69 6.62 6.49
C TYR A 55 -4.36 7.39 6.37
N ILE A 56 -3.57 7.45 7.43
CA ILE A 56 -2.24 8.11 7.39
C ILE A 56 -1.32 7.37 6.42
N THR A 57 -1.30 6.03 6.44
CA THR A 57 -0.49 5.25 5.49
C THR A 57 -0.92 5.46 4.05
N PHE A 58 -2.21 5.62 3.80
CA PHE A 58 -2.74 5.91 2.47
C PHE A 58 -2.21 7.23 1.90
N ILE A 59 -2.30 8.31 2.69
CA ILE A 59 -1.86 9.65 2.27
C ILE A 59 -0.36 9.69 2.01
N VAL A 60 0.44 9.14 2.94
CA VAL A 60 1.91 9.20 2.83
C VAL A 60 2.40 8.46 1.58
N ILE A 61 1.85 7.28 1.30
CA ILE A 61 2.29 6.49 0.16
C ILE A 61 1.83 7.12 -1.17
N ILE A 62 0.58 7.59 -1.26
CA ILE A 62 0.10 8.26 -2.49
C ILE A 62 0.85 9.57 -2.75
N GLY A 63 1.07 10.38 -1.71
CA GLY A 63 1.82 11.63 -1.83
C GLY A 63 3.25 11.39 -2.35
N GLY A 64 3.94 10.38 -1.81
CA GLY A 64 5.28 10.01 -2.30
C GLY A 64 5.30 9.48 -3.73
N LEU A 65 4.30 8.67 -4.10
CA LEU A 65 4.19 8.10 -5.44
C LEU A 65 3.86 9.14 -6.51
N MET A 66 3.07 10.18 -6.18
CA MET A 66 2.76 11.25 -7.13
C MET A 66 4.02 12.04 -7.55
N ILE A 67 4.95 12.29 -6.62
CA ILE A 67 6.20 13.00 -6.92
C ILE A 67 7.11 12.14 -7.82
N MET A 68 7.22 10.85 -7.51
CA MET A 68 7.95 9.88 -8.36
C MET A 68 7.32 9.76 -9.76
N PHE A 69 5.99 9.77 -9.85
CA PHE A 69 5.25 9.71 -11.10
C PHE A 69 5.55 10.92 -11.99
N MET A 70 5.51 12.14 -11.44
CA MET A 70 5.86 13.36 -12.19
C MET A 70 7.28 13.29 -12.75
N TYR A 71 8.24 12.84 -11.95
CA TYR A 71 9.63 12.71 -12.39
C TYR A 71 9.79 11.72 -13.56
N MET A 72 9.12 10.55 -13.48
CA MET A 72 9.22 9.52 -14.51
C MET A 72 8.50 9.92 -15.81
N CYS A 73 7.36 10.60 -15.74
CA CYS A 73 6.68 11.13 -16.93
C CYS A 73 7.55 12.14 -17.71
N MET A 74 8.41 12.89 -17.02
CA MET A 74 9.34 13.84 -17.67
C MET A 74 10.51 13.15 -18.38
N LEU A 75 10.82 11.90 -18.02
CA LEU A 75 11.99 11.17 -18.51
C LEU A 75 11.66 10.08 -19.54
N SER A 76 10.46 9.50 -19.50
CA SER A 76 10.16 8.31 -20.31
C SER A 76 9.72 8.67 -21.73
N TRP A 77 10.51 8.23 -22.71
CA TRP A 77 10.06 7.98 -24.09
C TRP A 77 8.82 7.05 -24.08
N ASN A 78 7.77 7.41 -24.80
CA ASN A 78 6.52 6.64 -24.92
C ASN A 78 6.75 5.27 -25.60
N SER A 79 7.28 4.29 -24.87
CA SER A 79 7.37 2.91 -25.36
C SER A 79 6.02 2.21 -25.15
N LYS A 80 5.42 1.73 -26.27
CA LYS A 80 4.14 1.01 -26.24
C LYS A 80 4.25 -0.20 -25.30
N MET A 81 3.31 -0.31 -24.37
CA MET A 81 3.23 -1.41 -23.42
C MET A 81 2.99 -2.74 -24.17
N LYS A 82 3.90 -3.70 -24.02
CA LYS A 82 3.70 -5.08 -24.49
C LYS A 82 3.10 -5.91 -23.35
N ILE A 83 1.80 -6.16 -23.39
CA ILE A 83 1.14 -7.09 -22.46
C ILE A 83 1.43 -8.52 -22.94
N LYS A 84 2.09 -9.33 -22.11
CA LYS A 84 2.33 -10.74 -22.40
C LYS A 84 1.05 -11.54 -22.16
N LEU A 85 0.78 -12.52 -23.02
CA LEU A 85 -0.37 -13.44 -22.87
C LEU A 85 -0.36 -14.16 -21.51
N SER A 86 0.83 -14.43 -20.95
CA SER A 86 1.01 -15.01 -19.63
C SER A 86 0.39 -14.17 -18.51
N ILE A 87 0.44 -12.83 -18.63
CA ILE A 87 -0.17 -11.91 -17.66
C ILE A 87 -1.69 -12.02 -17.72
N ILE A 88 -2.26 -12.15 -18.92
CA ILE A 88 -3.71 -12.27 -19.12
C ILE A 88 -4.23 -13.59 -18.53
N ILE A 89 -3.52 -14.69 -18.79
CA ILE A 89 -3.89 -16.03 -18.28
C ILE A 89 -3.83 -16.03 -16.74
N MET A 90 -2.80 -15.40 -16.15
CA MET A 90 -2.68 -15.26 -14.71
C MET A 90 -3.84 -14.46 -14.12
N MET A 91 -4.23 -13.33 -14.74
CA MET A 91 -5.37 -12.54 -14.28
C MET A 91 -6.68 -13.33 -14.29
N MET A 92 -6.90 -14.15 -15.32
CA MET A 92 -8.09 -14.98 -15.42
C MET A 92 -8.13 -16.06 -14.34
N SER A 93 -7.01 -16.71 -14.03
CA SER A 93 -6.97 -17.74 -12.98
C SER A 93 -7.28 -17.16 -11.60
N ILE A 94 -6.78 -15.96 -11.31
CA ILE A 94 -7.07 -15.23 -10.06
C ILE A 94 -8.56 -14.89 -9.97
N PHE A 95 -9.17 -14.44 -11.07
CA PHE A 95 -10.59 -14.10 -11.10
C PHE A 95 -11.47 -15.33 -10.82
N ILE A 96 -11.15 -16.47 -11.43
CA ILE A 96 -11.86 -17.73 -11.20
C ILE A 96 -11.74 -18.16 -9.74
N MET A 97 -10.54 -18.08 -9.16
CA MET A 97 -10.32 -18.48 -7.77
C MET A 97 -11.10 -17.60 -6.78
N ASN A 98 -11.16 -16.29 -7.01
CA ASN A 98 -11.94 -15.38 -6.17
C ASN A 98 -13.45 -15.67 -6.26
N ASN A 99 -13.97 -15.99 -7.45
CA ASN A 99 -15.36 -16.37 -7.61
C ASN A 99 -15.70 -17.67 -6.89
N TYR A 100 -14.81 -18.67 -6.94
CA TYR A 100 -14.99 -19.92 -6.20
C TYR A 100 -15.07 -19.70 -4.69
N MET A 101 -14.17 -18.86 -4.15
CA MET A 101 -14.18 -18.48 -2.73
C MET A 101 -15.48 -17.76 -2.33
N MET A 102 -16.07 -16.97 -3.24
CA MET A 102 -17.34 -16.28 -3.00
C MET A 102 -18.53 -17.25 -2.97
N MET A 103 -18.52 -18.30 -3.80
CA MET A 103 -19.53 -19.34 -3.75
C MET A 103 -19.46 -20.13 -2.44
N MET A 104 -18.27 -20.54 -2.01
CA MET A 104 -18.07 -21.25 -0.73
C MET A 104 -18.57 -20.47 0.49
N ASN A 105 -18.43 -19.14 0.48
CA ASN A 105 -18.96 -18.29 1.54
C ASN A 105 -20.49 -18.35 1.67
N LYS A 106 -21.21 -18.42 0.54
CA LYS A 106 -22.68 -18.54 0.57
C LYS A 106 -23.11 -19.86 1.22
N PHE A 107 -22.37 -20.95 1.00
CA PHE A 107 -22.64 -22.24 1.63
C PHE A 107 -22.32 -22.26 3.13
N MET A 108 -21.19 -21.68 3.54
CA MET A 108 -20.76 -21.68 4.96
C MET A 108 -21.56 -20.73 5.86
N ASN A 109 -22.07 -19.62 5.33
CA ASN A 109 -22.82 -18.64 6.13
C ASN A 109 -24.16 -19.18 6.67
N TYR A 110 -24.74 -20.23 6.09
CA TYR A 110 -25.99 -20.82 6.60
C TYR A 110 -25.83 -21.53 7.95
N ASN A 111 -24.62 -21.96 8.32
CA ASN A 111 -24.42 -22.83 9.49
C ASN A 111 -23.84 -22.15 10.75
N TYR A 112 -23.30 -20.92 10.65
CA TYR A 112 -22.44 -20.34 11.72
C TYR A 112 -22.91 -19.02 12.35
N ILE A 113 -24.11 -18.52 12.01
CA ILE A 113 -24.56 -17.18 12.44
C ILE A 113 -24.92 -17.08 13.94
N SER A 114 -25.02 -18.17 14.70
CA SER A 114 -25.51 -18.13 16.09
C SER A 114 -24.45 -17.99 17.20
N MET A 115 -23.15 -18.24 16.98
CA MET A 115 -22.22 -18.42 18.13
C MET A 115 -21.24 -17.26 18.44
N PHE A 116 -21.05 -16.28 17.57
CA PHE A 116 -19.93 -15.31 17.72
C PHE A 116 -20.36 -13.85 17.94
N LYS A 117 -21.26 -13.59 18.91
CA LYS A 117 -21.65 -12.23 19.30
C LYS A 117 -21.27 -11.79 20.71
N PHE A 118 -20.48 -12.56 21.46
CA PHE A 118 -20.07 -12.16 22.81
C PHE A 118 -18.64 -11.61 22.89
N ASN A 119 -18.51 -10.42 23.49
CA ASN A 119 -17.35 -9.86 24.18
C ASN A 119 -16.24 -9.06 23.46
N ASN A 120 -16.44 -8.54 22.25
CA ASN A 120 -15.38 -7.69 21.63
C ASN A 120 -15.28 -6.27 22.23
N ASN A 121 -16.36 -5.66 22.72
CA ASN A 121 -16.36 -4.23 23.05
C ASN A 121 -15.56 -3.85 24.31
N ILE A 122 -15.39 -4.76 25.28
CA ILE A 122 -14.72 -4.45 26.56
C ILE A 122 -13.19 -4.56 26.44
N ILE A 123 -12.70 -5.53 25.67
CA ILE A 123 -11.27 -5.73 25.40
C ILE A 123 -10.72 -4.58 24.55
N LEU A 124 -11.52 -4.10 23.60
CA LEU A 124 -11.21 -3.00 22.71
C LEU A 124 -10.87 -1.67 23.42
N ASN A 125 -11.63 -1.32 24.46
CA ASN A 125 -11.41 -0.08 25.19
C ASN A 125 -10.15 -0.12 26.08
N LYS A 126 -9.75 -1.30 26.60
CA LYS A 126 -8.48 -1.44 27.34
C LYS A 126 -7.26 -1.29 26.43
N PHE A 127 -7.29 -1.83 25.21
CA PHE A 127 -6.22 -1.61 24.23
C PHE A 127 -6.12 -0.16 23.77
N LYS A 128 -7.25 0.57 23.66
CA LYS A 128 -7.32 2.00 23.27
C LYS A 128 -6.46 2.89 24.17
N LEU A 129 -6.62 2.72 25.48
CA LEU A 129 -5.92 3.52 26.49
C LEU A 129 -4.44 3.12 26.64
N ASN A 130 -4.11 1.85 26.39
CA ASN A 130 -2.73 1.36 26.53
C ASN A 130 -1.81 1.85 25.40
N MET A 131 -2.30 1.94 24.16
CA MET A 131 -1.46 2.43 23.04
C MET A 131 -1.06 3.89 23.23
N ILE A 132 -2.01 4.77 23.59
CA ILE A 132 -1.74 6.20 23.80
C ILE A 132 -0.72 6.40 24.94
N LYS A 133 -0.86 5.64 26.04
CA LYS A 133 0.09 5.68 27.16
C LYS A 133 1.48 5.15 26.78
N PHE A 134 1.57 4.13 25.93
CA PHE A 134 2.86 3.57 25.50
C PHE A 134 3.63 4.54 24.60
N TYR A 135 2.95 5.20 23.66
CA TYR A 135 3.55 6.27 22.86
C TYR A 135 4.05 7.39 23.77
N ILE A 136 3.23 7.94 24.66
CA ILE A 136 3.64 9.11 25.46
C ILE A 136 4.81 8.78 26.42
N LYS A 137 4.86 7.57 26.99
CA LYS A 137 5.83 7.22 28.03
C LYS A 137 7.20 6.78 27.50
N ASN A 138 7.28 6.14 26.33
CA ASN A 138 8.53 5.53 25.83
C ASN A 138 9.00 6.04 24.45
N SER A 139 8.28 7.00 23.82
CA SER A 139 8.59 7.43 22.44
C SER A 139 9.40 8.73 22.32
N THR A 140 9.69 9.45 23.41
CA THR A 140 10.40 10.75 23.33
C THR A 140 11.74 10.64 22.61
N MET A 141 12.53 9.59 22.91
CA MET A 141 13.79 9.33 22.20
C MET A 141 13.58 8.96 20.72
N ILE A 142 12.54 8.19 20.40
CA ILE A 142 12.21 7.83 19.01
C ILE A 142 11.82 9.09 18.22
N ILE A 143 11.02 9.98 18.81
CA ILE A 143 10.60 11.25 18.20
C ILE A 143 11.82 12.15 17.92
N LEU A 144 12.74 12.28 18.89
CA LEU A 144 13.97 13.06 18.72
C LEU A 144 14.82 12.52 17.56
N ILE A 145 14.98 11.20 17.45
CA ILE A 145 15.72 10.58 16.33
C ILE A 145 15.02 10.86 14.99
N MET A 146 13.69 10.75 14.93
CA MET A 146 12.93 11.01 13.69
C MET A 146 13.08 12.46 13.20
N ILE A 147 13.04 13.44 14.11
CA ILE A 147 13.24 14.86 13.77
C ILE A 147 14.65 15.07 13.19
N ASN A 148 15.67 14.52 13.85
CA ASN A 148 17.05 14.64 13.39
C ASN A 148 17.26 13.98 12.01
N LEU A 149 16.62 12.83 11.75
CA LEU A 149 16.67 12.16 10.44
C LEU A 149 16.05 13.01 9.33
N LEU A 150 14.86 13.58 9.56
CA LEU A 150 14.22 14.47 8.58
C LEU A 150 15.05 15.74 8.31
N LEU A 151 15.70 16.29 9.33
CA LEU A 151 16.58 17.44 9.18
C LEU A 151 17.85 17.10 8.37
N LEU A 152 18.46 15.94 8.66
CA LEU A 152 19.60 15.44 7.90
C LEU A 152 19.28 15.22 6.42
N THR A 153 18.15 14.60 6.09
CA THR A 153 17.75 14.36 4.69
C THR A 153 17.55 15.66 3.93
N LEU A 154 16.93 16.68 4.54
CA LEU A 154 16.79 18.01 3.94
C LEU A 154 18.14 18.67 3.64
N ILE A 155 19.10 18.63 4.58
CA ILE A 155 20.45 19.18 4.37
C ILE A 155 21.17 18.44 3.23
N ILE A 156 21.08 17.11 3.20
CA ILE A 156 21.70 16.28 2.16
C ILE A 156 21.11 16.60 0.79
N ILE A 157 19.79 16.64 0.65
CA ILE A 157 19.11 16.96 -0.62
C ILE A 157 19.52 18.35 -1.11
N ASN A 158 19.54 19.36 -0.23
CA ASN A 158 19.97 20.71 -0.60
C ASN A 158 21.45 20.75 -1.04
N LYS A 159 22.33 19.98 -0.38
CA LYS A 159 23.73 19.84 -0.81
C LYS A 159 23.85 19.13 -2.17
N MET A 160 23.04 18.11 -2.44
CA MET A 160 23.03 17.41 -3.74
C MET A 160 22.55 18.32 -4.88
N ASN A 161 21.54 19.16 -4.64
CA ASN A 161 20.98 20.05 -5.65
C ASN A 161 21.93 21.21 -6.04
N LYS A 162 22.88 21.61 -5.18
CA LYS A 162 23.83 22.69 -5.47
C LYS A 162 24.91 22.34 -6.52
N LYS A 163 24.94 21.09 -7.05
CA LYS A 163 26.00 20.62 -7.96
C LYS A 163 25.69 20.75 -9.48
N SER A 164 24.63 21.41 -9.91
CA SER A 164 24.29 21.50 -11.35
C SER A 164 24.19 22.94 -11.90
N ASN A 165 25.33 23.63 -12.07
CA ASN A 165 25.40 24.85 -12.88
C ASN A 165 25.63 24.56 -14.38
N LYS A 166 25.68 23.28 -14.79
CA LYS A 166 25.67 22.90 -16.22
C LYS A 166 24.23 22.64 -16.66
N PRO A 167 23.77 23.21 -17.78
CA PRO A 167 22.42 22.97 -18.27
C PRO A 167 22.24 21.47 -18.57
N LEU A 168 21.14 20.89 -18.07
CA LEU A 168 20.73 19.49 -18.29
C LEU A 168 20.46 19.16 -19.76
N ARG A 169 20.48 20.16 -20.65
CA ARG A 169 20.27 20.04 -22.08
C ARG A 169 21.54 20.46 -22.79
N MET A 170 22.32 19.49 -23.28
CA MET A 170 23.27 19.75 -24.34
C MET A 170 22.46 20.07 -25.60
N PHE A 171 22.55 21.30 -26.09
CA PHE A 171 22.09 21.61 -27.44
C PHE A 171 22.98 20.79 -28.38
N LEU A 172 22.37 19.83 -29.07
CA LEU A 172 22.99 19.12 -30.19
C LEU A 172 23.25 20.16 -31.29
N ASN A 173 24.52 20.37 -31.64
CA ASN A 173 24.93 20.93 -32.93
C ASN A 173 25.04 19.81 -33.95
#